data_AF-A0A177EGU6-F1
#
_entry.id   AF-A0A177EGU6-F1
#
_cell.length_a   1.000
_cell.length_b   1.000
_cell.length_c   1.000
_cell.angle_alpha   90.00
_cell.angle_beta   90.00
_cell.angle_gamma   90.00
#
_symmetry.space_group_name_H-M   'P 1'
#
loop_
_entity.id
_entity.type
_entity.pdbx_description
1 polymer ?
#
loop_
_entity_poly.entity_id
_entity_poly.type
_entity_poly.pdbx_seq_one_letter_code
_entity_poly.pdbx_strand_id
1 'polypeptide(L)'
;MELGQTISPNTSKYIGTIKSWEPMKMMIEDGFPEEEIEIIAKTLSETLESYKKISKSDSIVEQLEDFLFQVLEEYEILLDDDVLCEFSKRIISFHNKLQFQ
;
A
#
# COMPACT_ATOMS: atom_id res chain seq x y z
N MET A 1 18.17 -15.60 19.45
CA MET A 1 17.29 -15.97 18.32
C MET A 1 17.18 -14.73 17.47
N GLU A 2 17.93 -14.65 16.39
CA GLU A 2 17.80 -13.54 15.43
C GLU A 2 16.64 -13.90 14.50
N LEU A 3 15.47 -13.31 14.74
CA LEU A 3 14.42 -13.25 13.74
C LEU A 3 14.89 -12.23 12.70
N GLY A 4 15.66 -12.69 11.72
CA GLY A 4 15.92 -11.91 10.51
C GLY A 4 14.58 -11.71 9.80
N GLN A 5 13.93 -10.57 10.04
CA GLN A 5 12.75 -10.19 9.28
C GLN A 5 13.18 -10.10 7.82
N THR A 6 12.71 -11.03 6.99
CA THR A 6 12.90 -10.96 5.54
C THR A 6 12.04 -9.82 5.05
N ILE A 7 12.61 -8.62 4.97
CA ILE A 7 11.97 -7.50 4.29
C ILE A 7 11.76 -7.95 2.84
N SER A 8 10.51 -7.93 2.36
CA SER A 8 10.24 -8.25 0.96
C SER A 8 11.14 -7.36 0.09
N PRO A 9 11.84 -7.90 -0.91
CA PRO A 9 12.67 -7.11 -1.82
C PRO A 9 11.84 -6.07 -2.61
N ASN A 10 10.51 -6.20 -2.61
CA ASN A 10 9.61 -5.26 -3.24
C ASN A 10 9.15 -4.14 -2.29
N THR A 11 9.36 -4.24 -0.97
CA THR A 11 8.98 -3.21 0.02
C THR A 11 9.45 -1.82 -0.40
N SER A 12 10.74 -1.69 -0.78
CA SER A 12 11.30 -0.42 -1.26
C SER A 12 10.60 0.12 -2.51
N LYS A 13 10.08 -0.76 -3.37
CA LYS A 13 9.34 -0.36 -4.57
C LYS A 13 7.90 0.07 -4.24
N TYR A 14 7.25 -0.55 -3.24
CA TYR A 14 5.97 -0.09 -2.72
C TYR A 14 6.11 1.28 -2.06
N ILE A 15 7.15 1.51 -1.23
CA ILE A 15 7.45 2.82 -0.63
C ILE A 15 7.51 3.90 -1.72
N GLY A 16 8.30 3.68 -2.77
CA GLY A 16 8.38 4.64 -3.89
C GLY A 16 7.05 4.88 -4.60
N THR A 17 6.23 3.84 -4.74
CA THR A 17 4.89 3.96 -5.36
C THR A 17 3.93 4.79 -4.51
N ILE A 18 3.95 4.58 -3.18
CA ILE A 18 3.11 5.30 -2.22
C ILE A 18 3.55 6.77 -2.14
N LYS A 19 4.84 7.04 -1.95
CA LYS A 19 5.40 8.42 -1.87
C LYS A 19 5.23 9.22 -3.16
N SER A 20 5.10 8.56 -4.32
CA SER A 20 4.89 9.23 -5.61
C SER A 20 3.43 9.55 -5.93
N TRP A 21 2.49 9.18 -5.07
CA TRP A 21 1.08 9.49 -5.24
C TRP A 21 0.78 10.85 -4.61
N GLU A 22 0.24 11.77 -5.40
CA GLU A 22 0.08 13.19 -4.99
C GLU A 22 -0.67 13.37 -3.66
N PRO A 23 -1.80 12.68 -3.37
CA PRO A 23 -2.44 12.76 -2.06
C PRO A 23 -1.53 12.38 -0.90
N MET A 24 -0.79 11.28 -1.03
CA MET A 24 0.15 10.86 0.01
C MET A 24 1.33 11.83 0.13
N LYS A 25 1.84 12.34 -0.99
CA LYS A 25 2.91 13.33 -0.98
C LYS A 25 2.50 14.59 -0.23
N MET A 26 1.28 15.09 -0.45
CA MET A 26 0.73 16.22 0.30
C MET A 26 0.58 15.89 1.79
N MET A 27 0.18 14.68 2.15
CA MET A 27 0.10 14.24 3.56
C MET A 27 1.46 14.22 4.24
N ILE A 28 2.50 13.73 3.57
CA ILE A 28 3.88 13.77 4.09
C ILE A 28 4.33 15.22 4.30
N GLU A 29 4.04 16.10 3.33
CA GLU A 29 4.36 17.53 3.41
C GLU A 29 3.60 18.23 4.55
N ASP A 30 2.40 17.75 4.90
CA ASP A 30 1.58 18.22 6.03
C ASP A 30 1.96 17.58 7.38
N GLY A 31 2.94 16.67 7.39
CA GLY A 31 3.52 16.09 8.61
C GLY A 31 3.21 14.62 8.85
N PHE A 32 2.64 13.89 7.88
CA PHE A 32 2.46 12.44 8.00
C PHE A 32 3.82 11.73 8.11
N PRO A 33 4.02 10.80 9.07
CA PRO A 33 5.33 10.24 9.34
C PRO A 33 5.76 9.30 8.20
N GLU A 34 6.99 9.47 7.72
CA GLU A 34 7.54 8.59 6.67
C GLU A 34 7.70 7.14 7.13
N GLU A 35 7.87 6.90 8.44
CA GLU A 35 7.93 5.56 9.03
C GLU A 35 6.62 4.79 8.83
N GLU A 36 5.47 5.48 8.86
CA GLU A 36 4.17 4.87 8.62
C GLU A 36 4.01 4.42 7.18
N ILE A 37 4.63 5.14 6.24
CA ILE A 37 4.68 4.70 4.84
C ILE A 37 5.48 3.41 4.70
N GLU A 38 6.54 3.23 5.49
CA GLU A 38 7.30 1.98 5.48
C GLU A 38 6.47 0.82 6.02
N ILE A 39 5.69 1.05 7.08
CA ILE A 39 4.77 0.06 7.66
C ILE A 39 3.67 -0.30 6.66
N ILE A 40 2.99 0.69 6.08
CA ILE A 40 1.97 0.49 5.03
C ILE A 40 2.58 -0.29 3.86
N ALA A 41 3.74 0.15 3.35
CA ALA A 41 4.41 -0.50 2.22
C ALA A 41 4.80 -1.95 2.52
N LYS A 42 5.30 -2.21 3.73
CA LYS A 42 5.65 -3.56 4.18
C LYS A 42 4.40 -4.44 4.19
N THR A 43 3.35 -4.02 4.88
CA THR A 43 2.12 -4.81 4.98
C THR A 43 1.49 -5.04 3.61
N LEU A 44 1.41 -4.01 2.77
CA LEU A 44 0.94 -4.15 1.39
C LEU A 44 1.78 -5.14 0.59
N SER A 45 3.11 -5.08 0.70
CA SER A 45 3.98 -6.00 -0.02
C SER A 45 3.78 -7.45 0.44
N GLU A 46 3.71 -7.69 1.76
CA GLU A 46 3.52 -9.02 2.34
C GLU A 46 2.13 -9.60 2.00
N THR A 47 1.08 -8.80 2.13
CA THR A 47 -0.28 -9.20 1.77
C THR A 47 -0.37 -9.51 0.29
N LEU A 48 0.08 -8.61 -0.58
CA LEU A 48 -0.11 -8.73 -2.02
C LEU A 48 0.82 -9.77 -2.65
N GLU A 49 2.03 -9.99 -2.13
CA GLU A 49 2.94 -11.04 -2.65
C GLU A 49 2.40 -12.46 -2.51
N SER A 50 1.46 -12.69 -1.59
CA SER A 50 0.73 -13.96 -1.53
C SER A 50 -0.16 -14.21 -2.77
N TYR A 51 -0.45 -13.15 -3.53
CA TYR A 51 -1.23 -13.17 -4.76
C TYR A 51 -0.31 -13.04 -5.98
N LYS A 52 -0.56 -13.86 -7.02
CA LYS A 52 0.21 -13.81 -8.28
C LYS A 52 -0.27 -12.73 -9.24
N LYS A 53 -1.58 -12.63 -9.44
CA LYS A 53 -2.20 -11.63 -10.29
C LYS A 53 -3.57 -11.33 -9.72
N ILE A 54 -3.84 -10.05 -9.52
CA ILE A 54 -5.08 -9.57 -8.95
C ILE A 54 -5.94 -9.04 -10.09
N SER A 55 -7.11 -9.61 -10.30
CA SER A 55 -8.08 -9.07 -11.25
C SER A 55 -8.96 -8.02 -10.57
N LYS A 56 -9.40 -7.00 -11.32
CA LYS A 56 -10.20 -5.88 -10.78
C LYS A 56 -11.58 -6.31 -10.24
N SER A 57 -11.98 -7.56 -10.46
CA SER A 57 -13.24 -8.16 -10.02
C SER A 57 -13.12 -8.97 -8.73
N ASP A 58 -11.91 -9.10 -8.19
CA ASP A 58 -11.68 -9.93 -7.03
C ASP A 58 -12.05 -9.16 -5.75
N SER A 59 -12.70 -9.84 -4.80
CA SER A 59 -12.97 -9.38 -3.43
C SER A 59 -11.75 -8.80 -2.70
N ILE A 60 -10.56 -9.04 -3.24
CA ILE A 60 -9.30 -8.47 -2.76
C ILE A 60 -9.20 -6.96 -2.95
N VAL A 61 -9.90 -6.36 -3.94
CA VAL A 61 -9.90 -4.89 -4.10
C VAL A 61 -10.61 -4.25 -2.91
N GLU A 62 -11.78 -4.80 -2.56
CA GLU A 62 -12.55 -4.39 -1.38
C GLU A 62 -11.76 -4.66 -0.09
N GLN A 63 -11.14 -5.84 0.06
CA GLN A 63 -10.28 -6.14 1.21
C GLN A 63 -9.07 -5.21 1.31
N LEU A 64 -8.52 -4.77 0.18
CA LEU A 64 -7.42 -3.83 0.15
C LEU A 64 -7.87 -2.43 0.53
N GLU A 65 -9.05 -2.01 0.08
CA GLU A 65 -9.68 -0.75 0.49
C GLU A 65 -9.97 -0.76 2.00
N ASP A 66 -10.62 -1.79 2.52
CA ASP A 66 -10.89 -1.95 3.95
C ASP A 66 -9.59 -1.94 4.78
N PHE A 67 -8.57 -2.65 4.31
CA PHE A 67 -7.26 -2.68 4.97
C PHE A 67 -6.60 -1.30 4.99
N LEU A 68 -6.55 -0.64 3.83
CA LEU A 68 -5.97 0.71 3.71
C LEU A 68 -6.75 1.72 4.55
N PHE A 69 -8.07 1.61 4.60
CA PHE A 69 -8.92 2.43 5.46
C PHE A 69 -8.56 2.24 6.93
N GLN A 70 -8.50 1.00 7.42
CA GLN A 70 -8.17 0.71 8.82
C GLN A 70 -6.78 1.26 9.19
N VAL A 71 -5.78 1.02 8.33
CA VAL A 71 -4.42 1.49 8.61
C VAL A 71 -4.38 3.02 8.62
N LEU A 72 -5.06 3.71 7.71
CA LEU A 72 -5.07 5.17 7.68
C LEU A 72 -5.89 5.76 8.84
N GLU A 73 -7.01 5.12 9.21
CA GLU A 73 -7.84 5.51 10.36
C GLU A 73 -7.07 5.45 11.68
N GLU A 74 -6.17 4.47 11.86
CA GLU A 74 -5.27 4.38 13.03
C GLU A 74 -4.38 5.63 13.19
N TYR A 75 -4.10 6.35 12.10
CA TYR A 75 -3.32 7.58 12.10
C TYR A 75 -4.17 8.84 11.97
N GLU A 76 -5.47 8.75 12.24
CA GLU A 76 -6.44 9.84 12.08
C GLU A 76 -6.49 10.42 10.65
N ILE A 77 -6.02 9.63 9.67
CA ILE A 77 -6.12 9.97 8.25
C ILE A 77 -7.44 9.46 7.71
N LEU A 78 -8.30 10.40 7.38
CA LEU A 78 -9.55 10.14 6.68
C LEU A 78 -9.36 10.50 5.21
N LEU A 79 -9.30 9.47 4.37
CA LEU A 79 -9.42 9.63 2.92
C LEU A 79 -10.88 9.48 2.51
N ASP A 80 -11.31 10.27 1.53
CA ASP A 80 -12.57 10.02 0.85
C ASP A 80 -12.53 8.65 0.15
N ASP A 81 -13.67 7.95 0.11
CA ASP A 81 -13.79 6.61 -0.50
C ASP A 81 -13.26 6.60 -1.95
N ASP A 82 -13.48 7.67 -2.71
CA ASP A 82 -12.97 7.80 -4.08
C ASP A 82 -11.43 7.80 -4.12
N VAL A 83 -10.80 8.51 -3.18
CA VAL A 83 -9.34 8.64 -3.06
C VAL A 83 -8.72 7.32 -2.59
N LEU A 84 -9.36 6.64 -1.65
CA LEU A 84 -8.98 5.30 -1.19
C LEU A 84 -9.09 4.27 -2.33
N CYS A 85 -10.17 4.33 -3.11
CA CYS A 85 -10.39 3.44 -4.25
C CYS A 85 -9.38 3.69 -5.39
N GLU A 86 -8.99 4.94 -5.64
CA GLU A 86 -7.90 5.24 -6.55
C GLU A 86 -6.56 4.69 -6.06
N PHE A 87 -6.31 4.78 -4.76
CA PHE A 87 -5.10 4.26 -4.13
C PHE A 87 -5.01 2.74 -4.25
N SER A 88 -6.08 2.03 -3.90
CA SER A 88 -6.18 0.56 -4.01
C SER A 88 -5.89 0.09 -5.44
N LYS A 89 -6.52 0.73 -6.44
CA LYS A 89 -6.31 0.44 -7.87
C LYS A 89 -4.87 0.69 -8.31
N ARG A 90 -4.23 1.75 -7.81
CA ARG A 90 -2.83 2.08 -8.11
C ARG A 90 -1.90 1.01 -7.55
N ILE A 91 -2.10 0.61 -6.30
CA ILE A 91 -1.33 -0.44 -5.63
C ILE A 91 -1.49 -1.78 -6.35
N ILE A 92 -2.72 -2.17 -6.71
CA ILE A 92 -2.98 -3.39 -7.48
C ILE A 92 -2.33 -3.34 -8.86
N SER A 93 -2.44 -2.20 -9.56
CA SER A 93 -1.80 -2.04 -10.88
C SER A 93 -0.28 -2.14 -10.78
N PHE A 94 0.30 -1.60 -9.71
CA PHE A 94 1.73 -1.67 -9.45
C PHE A 94 2.16 -3.11 -9.13
N HIS A 95 1.47 -3.77 -8.20
CA HIS A 95 1.69 -5.18 -7.86
C HIS A 95 1.66 -6.05 -9.12
N ASN A 96 0.60 -5.93 -9.93
CA ASN A 96 0.49 -6.70 -11.17
C ASN A 96 1.64 -6.43 -12.14
N LYS A 97 2.19 -5.22 -12.21
CA LYS A 97 3.37 -4.91 -13.05
C LYS A 97 4.63 -5.61 -12.57
N LEU A 98 4.84 -5.73 -11.24
CA LEU A 98 6.01 -6.42 -10.67
C LEU A 98 6.06 -7.90 -11.04
N GLN A 99 4.91 -8.53 -11.27
CA GLN A 99 4.79 -9.96 -11.57
C GLN A 99 5.24 -10.32 -13.00
N PHE A 100 5.46 -9.31 -13.86
CA PHE A 100 5.92 -9.48 -15.24
C PHE A 100 7.33 -8.88 -15.48
N GLN A 101 8.06 -8.52 -14.42
CA GLN A 101 9.46 -8.07 -14.47
C GLN A 101 10.41 -9.21 -14.13
#